data_AF-A0A352AJ80-F1
#
_entry.id   AF-A0A352AJ80-F1
#
_cell.length_a   1.000
_cell.length_b   1.000
_cell.length_c   1.000
_cell.angle_alpha   90.00
_cell.angle_beta   90.00
_cell.angle_gamma   90.00
#
_symmetry.space_group_name_H-M   'P 1'
#
loop_
_entity.id
_entity.type
_entity.pdbx_description
1 polymer ?
#
loop_
_entity_poly.entity_id
_entity_poly.type
_entity_poly.pdbx_seq_one_letter_code
_entity_poly.pdbx_strand_id
1 'polypeptide(L)'
;MQEFFQKQVLEGSAHFPNSDKDIQELLLSVFRTTASSVDLTSRVLAGLCLRCYVSYPILKACRKLASLFSAGKQFTYCELLPFVLNDDGRTQILLDSDGKTQLILNSKGKTQVASYKIFAVEVLRTYRLNSEHRLSLENWTHYQTRQNQDLIDFLSEWGFRSLSDWALLNKVGLQQLERLSQRDRYIVKAFHAVYRRDRRQQRQNSPTRCPDPTEAQLKEMSHLLQEKGVEIAVPAQLREALRQVAANLHQYEIWSRRGAPPSEPLESFDPDTGDRSPTEVVDENSTNDLGELERTEILEFLQESLIEILDRSIDQALSEQVAAMQQRRKYAPLAAKIVPGFRLLYCQGKSQSEIASLLGMTNQTQVSRLLQVKALFNNVRSLTVDQLFLAISKKIQGLGLADISTQPDNLSNIMQLLEAFVDREVFQEAAAELHTAKTKAMNSVYAQRLCRYLQGYKE
;
A
#
# COMPACT_ATOMS: atom_id res chain seq x y z
N MET A 1 1.68 40.91 -8.23
CA MET A 1 1.90 41.27 -6.81
C MET A 1 2.96 42.37 -6.69
N GLN A 2 4.21 42.14 -7.13
CA GLN A 2 5.31 43.13 -7.06
C GLN A 2 4.97 44.49 -7.70
N GLU A 3 4.44 44.54 -8.93
CA GLU A 3 4.09 45.82 -9.59
C GLU A 3 3.07 46.66 -8.81
N PHE A 4 2.08 46.00 -8.19
CA PHE A 4 1.09 46.69 -7.35
C PHE A 4 1.76 47.27 -6.09
N PHE A 5 2.63 46.47 -5.45
CA PHE A 5 3.41 46.87 -4.29
C PHE A 5 4.32 48.08 -4.60
N GLN A 6 4.97 48.06 -5.76
CA GLN A 6 5.80 49.16 -6.28
C GLN A 6 5.02 50.45 -6.53
N LYS A 7 3.71 50.38 -6.80
CA LYS A 7 2.93 51.54 -7.23
C LYS A 7 2.04 52.17 -6.16
N GLN A 8 1.74 51.47 -5.06
CA GLN A 8 0.90 52.02 -3.97
C GLN A 8 1.50 52.00 -2.57
N VAL A 9 2.49 51.15 -2.28
CA VAL A 9 3.10 51.07 -0.93
C VAL A 9 4.39 51.90 -0.86
N LEU A 10 5.00 52.20 -2.01
CA LEU A 10 6.35 52.76 -2.12
C LEU A 10 6.43 54.29 -2.23
N GLU A 11 5.31 55.01 -2.34
CA GLU A 11 5.30 56.49 -2.32
C GLU A 11 5.42 57.10 -0.90
N GLY A 12 5.46 56.26 0.16
CA GLY A 12 5.47 56.74 1.56
C GLY A 12 6.33 55.97 2.57
N SER A 13 7.10 54.96 2.16
CA SER A 13 7.93 54.14 3.07
C SER A 13 9.43 54.25 2.75
N ALA A 14 10.22 54.72 3.73
CA ALA A 14 11.68 54.83 3.63
C ALA A 14 12.44 53.50 3.89
N HIS A 15 11.74 52.36 3.94
CA HIS A 15 12.34 51.05 4.17
C HIS A 15 11.83 50.03 3.15
N PHE A 16 12.77 49.45 2.39
CA PHE A 16 12.49 48.33 1.49
C PHE A 16 12.36 47.03 2.31
N PRO A 17 11.24 46.30 2.22
CA PRO A 17 11.15 44.96 2.77
C PRO A 17 12.05 44.02 1.95
N ASN A 18 13.06 43.44 2.59
CA ASN A 18 14.07 42.59 1.93
C ASN A 18 13.68 41.09 1.92
N SER A 19 12.56 40.72 2.54
CA SER A 19 12.03 39.34 2.55
C SER A 19 10.54 39.30 2.25
N ASP A 20 10.08 38.24 1.58
CA ASP A 20 8.66 37.92 1.38
C ASP A 20 7.86 37.91 2.69
N LYS A 21 8.52 37.58 3.81
CA LYS A 21 7.92 37.61 5.14
C LYS A 21 7.60 39.05 5.58
N ASP A 22 8.49 40.00 5.34
CA ASP A 22 8.31 41.41 5.71
C ASP A 22 7.17 42.03 4.86
N ILE A 23 7.10 41.65 3.58
CA ILE A 23 6.00 41.97 2.66
C ILE A 23 4.66 41.47 3.21
N GLN A 24 4.59 40.22 3.68
CA GLN A 24 3.38 39.65 4.27
C GLN A 24 2.98 40.34 5.59
N GLU A 25 3.94 40.62 6.47
CA GLU A 25 3.68 41.31 7.75
C GLU A 25 3.20 42.75 7.52
N LEU A 26 3.73 43.46 6.50
CA LEU A 26 3.28 44.79 6.10
C LEU A 26 1.88 44.79 5.47
N LEU A 27 1.59 43.88 4.53
CA LEU A 27 0.24 43.79 3.94
C LEU A 27 -0.81 43.45 5.00
N LEU A 28 -0.47 42.62 5.97
CA LEU A 28 -1.41 42.18 6.99
C LEU A 28 -1.68 43.28 8.02
N SER A 29 -0.68 44.12 8.34
CA SER A 29 -0.91 45.30 9.16
C SER A 29 -1.80 46.31 8.43
N VAL A 30 -1.55 46.58 7.13
CA VAL A 30 -2.40 47.46 6.28
C VAL A 30 -3.83 46.94 6.19
N PHE A 31 -4.04 45.65 5.91
CA PHE A 31 -5.38 45.04 5.82
C PHE A 31 -6.18 45.18 7.14
N ARG A 32 -5.51 44.97 8.28
CA ARG A 32 -6.10 45.01 9.62
C ARG A 32 -6.24 46.40 10.23
N THR A 33 -5.52 47.40 9.72
CA THR A 33 -5.53 48.75 10.28
C THR A 33 -6.91 49.39 10.15
N THR A 34 -7.49 49.79 11.28
CA THR A 34 -8.78 50.49 11.35
C THR A 34 -8.64 52.01 11.39
N ALA A 35 -7.41 52.53 11.42
CA ALA A 35 -7.13 53.96 11.44
C ALA A 35 -7.55 54.67 10.14
N SER A 36 -8.17 55.84 10.27
CA SER A 36 -8.68 56.67 9.16
C SER A 36 -7.60 57.26 8.25
N SER A 37 -6.31 57.03 8.54
CA SER A 37 -5.17 57.51 7.77
C SER A 37 -4.77 56.62 6.59
N VAL A 38 -5.27 55.37 6.53
CA VAL A 38 -4.99 54.44 5.43
C VAL A 38 -6.18 54.41 4.49
N ASP A 39 -5.93 54.67 3.21
CA ASP A 39 -6.97 54.61 2.18
C ASP A 39 -7.66 53.24 2.13
N LEU A 40 -8.99 53.25 2.00
CA LEU A 40 -9.83 52.07 1.90
C LEU A 40 -9.41 51.21 0.70
N THR A 41 -8.99 51.84 -0.41
CA THR A 41 -8.48 51.16 -1.59
C THR A 41 -7.22 50.34 -1.27
N SER A 42 -6.25 50.93 -0.57
CA SER A 42 -5.02 50.25 -0.15
C SER A 42 -5.31 49.09 0.82
N ARG A 43 -6.26 49.24 1.74
CA ARG A 43 -6.70 48.16 2.64
C ARG A 43 -7.30 46.98 1.88
N VAL A 44 -8.22 47.25 0.94
CA VAL A 44 -8.84 46.24 0.07
C VAL A 44 -7.78 45.51 -0.75
N LEU A 45 -6.87 46.26 -1.38
CA LEU A 45 -5.85 45.69 -2.27
C LEU A 45 -4.79 44.90 -1.51
N ALA A 46 -4.45 45.28 -0.27
CA ALA A 46 -3.61 44.48 0.61
C ALA A 46 -4.30 43.13 0.97
N GLY A 47 -5.60 43.17 1.27
CA GLY A 47 -6.40 41.96 1.48
C GLY A 47 -6.45 41.04 0.25
N LEU A 48 -6.58 41.61 -0.95
CA LEU A 48 -6.55 40.87 -2.22
C LEU A 48 -5.18 40.23 -2.49
N CYS A 49 -4.08 40.96 -2.27
CA CYS A 49 -2.73 40.43 -2.40
C CYS A 49 -2.48 39.25 -1.44
N LEU A 50 -2.93 39.36 -0.19
CA LEU A 50 -2.83 38.30 0.79
C LEU A 50 -3.72 37.10 0.48
N ARG A 51 -4.95 37.29 -0.02
CA ARG A 51 -5.84 36.21 -0.48
C ARG A 51 -5.21 35.42 -1.64
N CYS A 52 -4.61 36.12 -2.60
CA CYS A 52 -3.83 35.52 -3.68
C CYS A 52 -2.60 34.77 -3.17
N TYR A 53 -1.93 35.24 -2.12
CA TYR A 53 -0.84 34.49 -1.48
C TYR A 53 -1.34 33.22 -0.77
N VAL A 54 -2.40 33.30 0.05
CA VAL A 54 -2.88 32.14 0.83
C VAL A 54 -3.65 31.10 0.01
N SER A 55 -4.17 31.44 -1.18
CA SER A 55 -4.83 30.46 -2.05
C SER A 55 -3.87 29.35 -2.50
N TYR A 56 -2.58 29.64 -2.70
CA TYR A 56 -1.59 28.65 -3.10
C TYR A 56 -1.28 27.61 -1.98
N PRO A 57 -1.02 27.98 -0.72
CA PRO A 57 -0.99 27.04 0.40
C PRO A 57 -2.29 26.26 0.62
N ILE A 58 -3.47 26.85 0.38
CA ILE A 58 -4.77 26.14 0.43
C ILE A 58 -4.81 25.05 -0.65
N LEU A 59 -4.50 25.39 -1.90
CA LEU A 59 -4.41 24.46 -3.03
C LEU A 59 -3.43 23.32 -2.75
N LYS A 60 -2.23 23.65 -2.24
CA LYS A 60 -1.19 22.69 -1.85
C LYS A 60 -1.65 21.74 -0.74
N ALA A 61 -2.40 22.24 0.24
CA ALA A 61 -3.01 21.41 1.29
C ALA A 61 -4.10 20.49 0.73
N CYS A 62 -4.95 20.97 -0.19
CA CYS A 62 -5.98 20.15 -0.85
C CYS A 62 -5.37 19.05 -1.73
N ARG A 63 -4.34 19.38 -2.55
CA ARG A 63 -3.58 18.39 -3.33
C ARG A 63 -2.97 17.30 -2.43
N LYS A 64 -2.45 17.67 -1.26
CA LYS A 64 -1.91 16.72 -0.27
C LYS A 64 -2.99 15.90 0.46
N LEU A 65 -4.17 16.46 0.71
CA LEU A 65 -5.31 15.73 1.27
C LEU A 65 -5.82 14.70 0.27
N ALA A 66 -6.01 15.08 -1.00
CA ALA A 66 -6.33 14.14 -2.07
C ALA A 66 -5.27 13.03 -2.15
N SER A 67 -3.97 13.35 -2.31
CA SER A 67 -2.93 12.32 -2.43
C SER A 67 -2.82 11.35 -1.23
N LEU A 68 -3.35 11.70 -0.06
CA LEU A 68 -3.37 10.85 1.14
C LEU A 68 -4.66 10.01 1.29
N PHE A 69 -5.75 10.40 0.64
CA PHE A 69 -7.09 9.83 0.87
C PHE A 69 -7.82 9.41 -0.43
N SER A 70 -7.39 9.85 -1.61
CA SER A 70 -7.95 9.49 -2.92
C SER A 70 -7.29 8.24 -3.54
N ALA A 71 -6.97 7.24 -2.72
CA ALA A 71 -6.45 5.97 -3.23
C ALA A 71 -7.52 5.28 -4.09
N GLY A 72 -7.24 5.11 -5.39
CA GLY A 72 -8.24 4.71 -6.39
C GLY A 72 -9.25 5.81 -6.71
N LYS A 73 -8.76 6.98 -7.19
CA LYS A 73 -9.47 8.08 -7.89
C LYS A 73 -10.81 8.61 -7.32
N GLN A 74 -11.26 8.20 -6.14
CA GLN A 74 -12.63 8.41 -5.65
C GLN A 74 -13.08 9.88 -5.62
N PHE A 75 -12.16 10.82 -5.38
CA PHE A 75 -12.36 12.26 -5.50
C PHE A 75 -11.04 12.93 -5.88
N THR A 76 -11.09 14.06 -6.59
CA THR A 76 -9.89 14.85 -6.89
C THR A 76 -9.71 15.99 -5.88
N TYR A 77 -8.54 16.62 -5.86
CA TYR A 77 -8.29 17.79 -5.03
C TYR A 77 -9.20 18.99 -5.36
N CYS A 78 -9.84 19.01 -6.54
CA CYS A 78 -10.75 20.09 -6.94
C CYS A 78 -12.20 19.90 -6.51
N GLU A 79 -12.57 18.71 -6.04
CA GLU A 79 -13.79 18.56 -5.25
C GLU A 79 -13.62 19.14 -3.84
N LEU A 80 -12.37 19.22 -3.34
CA LEU A 80 -12.04 19.89 -2.08
C LEU A 80 -12.02 21.43 -2.20
N LEU A 81 -11.68 21.99 -3.38
CA LEU A 81 -11.49 23.43 -3.52
C LEU A 81 -12.73 24.29 -3.19
N PRO A 82 -13.97 23.95 -3.59
CA PRO A 82 -15.16 24.75 -3.27
C PRO A 82 -15.36 25.04 -1.78
N PHE A 83 -14.89 24.16 -0.89
CA PHE A 83 -15.02 24.30 0.56
C PHE A 83 -14.02 25.32 1.18
N VAL A 84 -12.95 25.69 0.48
CA VAL A 84 -11.85 26.52 1.02
C VAL A 84 -11.33 27.62 0.09
N LEU A 85 -11.54 27.51 -1.22
CA LEU A 85 -11.42 28.58 -2.21
C LEU A 85 -12.82 29.06 -2.62
N ASN A 86 -13.65 29.37 -1.63
CA ASN A 86 -15.03 29.81 -1.79
C ASN A 86 -15.16 31.29 -2.23
N ASP A 87 -14.24 31.76 -3.08
CA ASP A 87 -13.97 33.18 -3.33
C ASP A 87 -13.41 33.40 -4.73
N ASP A 88 -13.88 34.44 -5.42
CA ASP A 88 -13.47 34.80 -6.78
C ASP A 88 -12.16 35.60 -6.85
N GLY A 89 -11.64 36.02 -5.69
CA GLY A 89 -10.42 36.83 -5.61
C GLY A 89 -10.57 38.24 -6.19
N ARG A 90 -11.79 38.70 -6.49
CA ARG A 90 -12.11 40.05 -6.99
C ARG A 90 -12.98 40.83 -6.02
N THR A 91 -13.81 40.13 -5.24
CA THR A 91 -14.67 40.71 -4.21
C THR A 91 -13.85 41.57 -3.26
N GLN A 92 -14.16 42.85 -3.16
CA GLN A 92 -13.41 43.81 -2.34
C GLN A 92 -13.86 43.69 -0.89
N ILE A 93 -13.00 43.15 -0.02
CA ILE A 93 -13.34 42.82 1.37
C ILE A 93 -12.50 43.64 2.34
N LEU A 94 -13.16 44.16 3.37
CA LEU A 94 -12.58 44.81 4.52
C LEU A 94 -12.95 44.02 5.79
N LEU A 95 -12.12 44.14 6.81
CA LEU A 95 -12.51 43.80 8.17
C LEU A 95 -13.09 45.04 8.85
N ASP A 96 -14.20 44.84 9.56
CA ASP A 96 -14.81 45.82 10.45
C ASP A 96 -13.84 46.28 11.56
N SER A 97 -14.19 47.36 12.24
CA SER A 97 -13.56 47.91 13.45
C SER A 97 -13.14 46.86 14.49
N ASP A 98 -14.01 45.86 14.72
CA ASP A 98 -13.80 44.74 15.65
C ASP A 98 -12.89 43.62 15.11
N GLY A 99 -12.52 43.66 13.82
CA GLY A 99 -11.74 42.62 13.15
C GLY A 99 -12.44 41.25 13.00
N LYS A 100 -13.75 41.17 13.28
CA LYS A 100 -14.54 39.91 13.32
C LYS A 100 -15.44 39.72 12.11
N THR A 101 -16.03 40.81 11.62
CA THR A 101 -17.03 40.84 10.54
C THR A 101 -16.36 41.18 9.21
N GLN A 102 -16.72 40.42 8.16
CA GLN A 102 -16.28 40.66 6.78
C GLN A 102 -17.26 41.62 6.11
N LEU A 103 -16.74 42.73 5.57
CA LEU A 103 -17.52 43.77 4.90
C LEU A 103 -17.14 43.83 3.42
N ILE A 104 -18.12 43.73 2.53
CA ILE A 104 -17.94 43.90 1.08
C ILE A 104 -18.05 45.38 0.73
N LEU A 105 -17.07 45.92 -0.01
CA LEU A 105 -17.09 47.26 -0.54
C LEU A 105 -17.73 47.24 -1.94
N ASN A 106 -18.92 47.83 -2.07
CA ASN A 106 -19.60 47.94 -3.37
C ASN A 106 -19.00 49.06 -4.22
N SER A 107 -19.25 49.03 -5.53
CA SER A 107 -18.82 50.04 -6.53
C SER A 107 -19.26 51.49 -6.23
N LYS A 108 -20.15 51.70 -5.26
CA LYS A 108 -20.60 53.00 -4.75
C LYS A 108 -19.90 53.43 -3.45
N GLY A 109 -18.79 52.78 -3.07
CA GLY A 109 -18.02 53.05 -1.84
C GLY A 109 -18.73 52.70 -0.54
N LYS A 110 -19.88 52.01 -0.59
CA LYS A 110 -20.66 51.60 0.60
C LYS A 110 -20.27 50.19 1.02
N THR A 111 -20.04 50.01 2.31
CA THR A 111 -19.83 48.71 2.94
C THR A 111 -21.15 47.99 3.22
N GLN A 112 -21.17 46.68 3.00
CA GLN A 112 -22.28 45.79 3.37
C GLN A 112 -21.69 44.54 4.06
N VAL A 113 -22.41 43.95 5.01
CA VAL A 113 -21.96 42.71 5.66
C VAL A 113 -21.99 41.57 4.63
N ALA A 114 -20.92 40.80 4.54
CA ALA A 114 -20.85 39.65 3.64
C ALA A 114 -21.91 38.60 4.05
N SER A 115 -22.68 38.11 3.07
CA SER A 115 -23.73 37.09 3.29
C SER A 115 -23.15 35.70 3.58
N TYR A 116 -21.92 35.44 3.15
CA TYR A 116 -21.15 34.22 3.42
C TYR A 116 -19.74 34.60 3.91
N LYS A 117 -19.09 33.68 4.63
CA LYS A 117 -17.73 33.89 5.13
C LYS A 117 -16.72 33.35 4.14
N ILE A 118 -15.81 34.20 3.67
CA ILE A 118 -14.72 33.78 2.80
C ILE A 118 -13.60 33.18 3.64
N PHE A 119 -13.19 31.95 3.30
CA PHE A 119 -12.24 31.16 4.08
C PHE A 119 -10.83 31.75 4.06
N ALA A 120 -10.36 32.23 2.90
CA ALA A 120 -9.07 32.91 2.81
C ALA A 120 -8.99 34.17 3.71
N VAL A 121 -10.10 34.91 3.84
CA VAL A 121 -10.19 36.05 4.78
C VAL A 121 -10.20 35.54 6.23
N GLU A 122 -10.85 34.42 6.54
CA GLU A 122 -10.85 33.83 7.89
C GLU A 122 -9.46 33.34 8.33
N VAL A 123 -8.68 32.74 7.43
CA VAL A 123 -7.27 32.39 7.66
C VAL A 123 -6.46 33.66 7.98
N LEU A 124 -6.61 34.71 7.17
CA LEU A 124 -5.95 36.01 7.37
C LEU A 124 -6.47 36.77 8.60
N ARG A 125 -7.68 36.50 9.08
CA ARG A 125 -8.26 37.08 10.30
C ARG A 125 -7.70 36.42 11.55
N THR A 126 -7.51 35.11 11.52
CA THR A 126 -7.13 34.30 12.69
C THR A 126 -5.61 34.21 12.93
N TYR A 127 -4.78 34.45 11.90
CA TYR A 127 -3.31 34.42 12.01
C TYR A 127 -2.77 35.46 13.02
N ARG A 128 -1.84 35.07 13.91
CA ARG A 128 -1.29 35.96 14.94
C ARG A 128 0.14 36.41 14.62
N LEU A 129 0.30 37.71 14.37
CA LEU A 129 1.60 38.35 14.13
C LEU A 129 2.53 38.28 15.35
N ASN A 130 2.00 38.40 16.57
CA ASN A 130 2.77 38.71 17.77
C ASN A 130 2.88 37.56 18.80
N SER A 131 2.75 36.30 18.37
CA SER A 131 2.90 35.13 19.25
C SER A 131 4.29 34.49 19.12
N GLU A 132 4.89 34.14 20.27
CA GLU A 132 6.30 33.68 20.40
C GLU A 132 6.60 32.37 19.64
N HIS A 133 5.59 31.52 19.42
CA HIS A 133 5.68 30.28 18.64
C HIS A 133 5.16 30.48 17.20
N ARG A 134 5.83 31.33 16.40
CA ARG A 134 5.40 31.66 15.02
C ARG A 134 5.45 30.44 14.08
N LEU A 135 4.28 29.98 13.61
CA LEU A 135 4.16 29.33 12.29
C LEU A 135 4.23 30.40 11.20
N SER A 136 4.82 30.10 10.04
CA SER A 136 4.72 30.98 8.86
C SER A 136 3.26 31.08 8.37
N LEU A 137 2.93 32.13 7.61
CA LEU A 137 1.59 32.29 7.04
C LEU A 137 1.20 31.09 6.15
N GLU A 138 2.14 30.52 5.38
CA GLU A 138 1.95 29.26 4.65
C GLU A 138 1.56 28.10 5.59
N ASN A 139 2.36 27.86 6.65
CA ASN A 139 2.12 26.73 7.57
C ASN A 139 0.83 26.91 8.38
N TRP A 140 0.49 28.14 8.76
CA TRP A 140 -0.80 28.47 9.39
C TRP A 140 -1.97 28.20 8.45
N THR A 141 -1.85 28.64 7.19
CA THR A 141 -2.87 28.41 6.16
C THR A 141 -3.09 26.92 5.92
N HIS A 142 -2.02 26.15 5.80
CA HIS A 142 -2.08 24.69 5.66
C HIS A 142 -2.73 24.02 6.90
N TYR A 143 -2.42 24.47 8.11
CA TYR A 143 -3.05 23.99 9.34
C TYR A 143 -4.56 24.28 9.37
N GLN A 144 -4.96 25.54 9.09
CA GLN A 144 -6.37 25.94 9.03
C GLN A 144 -7.14 25.19 7.95
N THR A 145 -6.55 25.00 6.76
CA THR A 145 -7.19 24.24 5.66
C THR A 145 -7.52 22.81 6.10
N ARG A 146 -6.61 22.15 6.83
CA ARG A 146 -6.85 20.80 7.39
C ARG A 146 -7.84 20.75 8.56
N GLN A 147 -8.25 21.90 9.10
CA GLN A 147 -9.24 22.01 10.18
C GLN A 147 -10.57 22.63 9.72
N ASN A 148 -10.72 22.95 8.43
CA ASN A 148 -11.99 23.37 7.87
C ASN A 148 -13.03 22.26 8.06
N GLN A 149 -14.16 22.59 8.69
CA GLN A 149 -15.17 21.61 9.07
C GLN A 149 -15.88 21.04 7.84
N ASP A 150 -16.16 21.87 6.83
CA ASP A 150 -16.85 21.44 5.60
C ASP A 150 -15.99 20.43 4.81
N LEU A 151 -14.66 20.62 4.77
CA LEU A 151 -13.70 19.64 4.24
C LEU A 151 -13.65 18.35 5.07
N ILE A 152 -13.68 18.44 6.40
CA ILE A 152 -13.69 17.27 7.27
C ILE A 152 -14.99 16.48 7.07
N ASP A 153 -16.13 17.17 6.93
CA ASP A 153 -17.43 16.55 6.74
C ASP A 153 -17.53 15.88 5.37
N PHE A 154 -17.10 16.54 4.29
CA PHE A 154 -16.95 15.95 2.95
C PHE A 154 -16.08 14.68 3.00
N LEU A 155 -14.86 14.76 3.55
CA LEU A 155 -13.99 13.59 3.70
C LEU A 155 -14.67 12.48 4.55
N SER A 156 -15.52 12.84 5.51
CA SER A 156 -16.29 11.89 6.33
C SER A 156 -17.40 11.16 5.57
N GLU A 157 -17.93 11.74 4.49
CA GLU A 157 -18.90 11.12 3.57
C GLU A 157 -18.22 10.10 2.67
N TRP A 158 -16.98 10.37 2.24
CA TRP A 158 -16.11 9.43 1.54
C TRP A 158 -15.57 8.29 2.43
N GLY A 159 -15.96 8.24 3.70
CA GLY A 159 -15.58 7.19 4.65
C GLY A 159 -14.39 7.57 5.54
N PHE A 160 -13.72 8.70 5.30
CA PHE A 160 -12.59 9.18 6.13
C PHE A 160 -13.08 9.88 7.40
N ARG A 161 -13.96 9.22 8.15
CA ARG A 161 -14.27 9.62 9.53
C ARG A 161 -13.03 9.40 10.37
N SER A 162 -12.55 10.45 11.04
CA SER A 162 -11.45 10.35 12.02
C SER A 162 -11.83 9.67 13.35
N LEU A 163 -12.74 8.69 13.27
CA LEU A 163 -13.00 7.69 14.29
C LEU A 163 -11.79 6.76 14.35
N SER A 164 -11.15 6.62 15.51
CA SER A 164 -10.19 5.54 15.72
C SER A 164 -10.89 4.18 15.63
N ASP A 165 -10.15 3.12 15.31
CA ASP A 165 -10.59 1.72 15.31
C ASP A 165 -11.43 1.39 16.56
N TRP A 166 -11.03 1.90 17.72
CA TRP A 166 -11.70 1.74 19.02
C TRP A 166 -13.04 2.49 19.10
N ALA A 167 -13.14 3.66 18.48
CA ALA A 167 -14.39 4.41 18.38
C ALA A 167 -15.39 3.69 17.45
N LEU A 168 -14.90 3.09 16.36
CA LEU A 168 -15.68 2.25 15.46
C LEU A 168 -16.18 0.98 16.16
N LEU A 169 -15.27 0.20 16.77
CA LEU A 169 -15.60 -1.00 17.55
C LEU A 169 -16.60 -0.71 18.69
N ASN A 170 -16.49 0.44 19.35
CA ASN A 170 -17.43 0.84 20.39
C ASN A 170 -18.82 1.27 19.86
N LYS A 171 -18.93 1.66 18.58
CA LYS A 171 -20.18 2.07 17.94
C LYS A 171 -20.99 0.89 17.39
N VAL A 172 -20.38 -0.29 17.21
CA VAL A 172 -21.01 -1.49 16.65
C VAL A 172 -22.30 -1.88 17.40
N GLY A 173 -23.41 -1.91 16.66
CA GLY A 173 -24.72 -2.34 17.14
C GLY A 173 -24.96 -3.84 16.98
N LEU A 174 -26.03 -4.36 17.59
CA LEU A 174 -26.35 -5.80 17.62
C LEU A 174 -26.45 -6.41 16.20
N GLN A 175 -27.14 -5.74 15.27
CA GLN A 175 -27.30 -6.20 13.88
C GLN A 175 -25.98 -6.28 13.09
N GLN A 176 -25.00 -5.42 13.40
CA GLN A 176 -23.67 -5.50 12.78
C GLN A 176 -22.84 -6.61 13.42
N LEU A 177 -22.98 -6.79 14.74
CA LEU A 177 -22.37 -7.91 15.47
C LEU A 177 -22.84 -9.27 14.90
N GLU A 178 -24.13 -9.39 14.58
CA GLU A 178 -24.73 -10.59 13.99
C GLU A 178 -24.26 -10.94 12.58
N ARG A 179 -23.52 -10.05 11.92
CA ARG A 179 -22.90 -10.27 10.60
C ARG A 179 -21.42 -10.64 10.67
N LEU A 180 -20.74 -10.40 11.79
CA LEU A 180 -19.34 -10.79 12.01
C LEU A 180 -19.19 -12.32 12.20
N SER A 181 -17.97 -12.85 12.04
CA SER A 181 -17.69 -14.25 12.36
C SER A 181 -17.94 -14.57 13.84
N GLN A 182 -18.14 -15.83 14.21
CA GLN A 182 -18.38 -16.21 15.61
C GLN A 182 -17.19 -15.84 16.52
N ARG A 183 -15.95 -15.97 16.01
CA ARG A 183 -14.72 -15.53 16.69
C ARG A 183 -14.73 -14.03 16.94
N ASP A 184 -15.00 -13.24 15.90
CA ASP A 184 -14.98 -11.78 15.99
C ASP A 184 -16.09 -11.24 16.89
N ARG A 185 -17.27 -11.88 16.91
CA ARG A 185 -18.33 -11.57 17.87
C ARG A 185 -17.86 -11.69 19.32
N TYR A 186 -17.09 -12.72 19.65
CA TYR A 186 -16.55 -12.87 21.01
C TYR A 186 -15.49 -11.81 21.30
N ILE A 187 -14.61 -11.50 20.33
CA ILE A 187 -13.60 -10.43 20.44
C ILE A 187 -14.27 -9.07 20.70
N VAL A 188 -15.29 -8.68 19.92
CA VAL A 188 -16.02 -7.42 20.12
C VAL A 188 -16.82 -7.43 21.44
N LYS A 189 -17.37 -8.57 21.87
CA LYS A 189 -18.05 -8.67 23.18
C LYS A 189 -17.08 -8.51 24.36
N ALA A 190 -15.91 -9.13 24.32
CA ALA A 190 -14.88 -8.95 25.34
C ALA A 190 -14.40 -7.49 25.38
N PHE A 191 -14.17 -6.88 24.21
CA PHE A 191 -13.87 -5.46 24.08
C PHE A 191 -14.98 -4.57 24.67
N HIS A 192 -16.25 -4.83 24.35
CA HIS A 192 -17.39 -4.09 24.91
C HIS A 192 -17.49 -4.24 26.43
N ALA A 193 -17.22 -5.42 26.99
CA ALA A 193 -17.30 -5.66 28.43
C ALA A 193 -16.27 -4.83 29.21
N VAL A 194 -14.99 -4.90 28.83
CA VAL A 194 -13.89 -4.22 29.51
C VAL A 194 -13.88 -2.72 29.15
N TYR A 195 -13.80 -2.40 27.86
CA TYR A 195 -13.56 -1.02 27.40
C TYR A 195 -14.75 -0.08 27.69
N ARG A 196 -16.01 -0.56 27.61
CA ARG A 196 -17.17 0.28 27.97
C ARG A 196 -17.34 0.44 29.48
N ARG A 197 -16.94 -0.54 30.30
CA ARG A 197 -16.93 -0.42 31.77
C ARG A 197 -15.97 0.69 32.18
N ASP A 198 -14.72 0.62 31.74
CA ASP A 198 -13.67 1.54 32.15
C ASP A 198 -13.97 2.97 31.66
N ARG A 199 -14.50 3.11 30.44
CA ARG A 199 -14.96 4.41 29.90
C ARG A 199 -16.12 5.03 30.67
N ARG A 200 -16.99 4.23 31.31
CA ARG A 200 -18.04 4.73 32.22
C ARG A 200 -17.45 5.22 33.54
N GLN A 201 -16.34 4.65 34.00
CA GLN A 201 -15.62 5.07 35.21
C GLN A 201 -14.75 6.31 34.95
N GLN A 202 -14.10 6.43 33.79
CA GLN A 202 -13.25 7.56 33.41
C GLN A 202 -14.00 8.84 32.99
N ARG A 203 -15.34 8.81 32.99
CA ARG A 203 -16.23 9.82 32.38
C ARG A 203 -16.08 11.26 32.91
N GLN A 204 -15.38 11.46 34.03
CA GLN A 204 -15.11 12.79 34.59
C GLN A 204 -13.78 13.43 34.12
N ASN A 205 -12.83 12.65 33.58
CA ASN A 205 -11.47 13.15 33.26
C ASN A 205 -10.96 12.79 31.83
N SER A 206 -11.70 12.04 31.02
CA SER A 206 -11.22 11.58 29.70
C SER A 206 -11.56 12.53 28.53
N PRO A 207 -10.64 12.78 27.57
CA PRO A 207 -10.90 13.61 26.40
C PRO A 207 -11.91 12.97 25.43
N THR A 208 -12.44 13.76 24.50
CA THR A 208 -13.51 13.39 23.54
C THR A 208 -13.14 12.27 22.56
N ARG A 209 -11.90 11.80 22.52
CA ARG A 209 -11.37 10.77 21.60
C ARG A 209 -11.16 9.44 22.33
N CYS A 210 -11.44 8.32 21.65
CA CYS A 210 -11.19 6.98 22.21
C CYS A 210 -9.69 6.65 22.22
N PRO A 211 -9.04 6.48 23.39
CA PRO A 211 -7.63 6.11 23.46
C PRO A 211 -7.41 4.63 23.13
N ASP A 212 -6.18 4.26 22.81
CA ASP A 212 -5.79 2.87 22.59
C ASP A 212 -6.02 2.00 23.84
N PRO A 213 -6.41 0.71 23.69
CA PRO A 213 -6.57 -0.20 24.82
C PRO A 213 -5.22 -0.47 25.50
N THR A 214 -5.19 -0.34 26.82
CA THR A 214 -3.99 -0.59 27.65
C THR A 214 -3.68 -2.08 27.76
N GLU A 215 -2.43 -2.44 28.09
CA GLU A 215 -2.05 -3.85 28.27
C GLU A 215 -2.84 -4.57 29.36
N ALA A 216 -3.24 -3.85 30.43
CA ALA A 216 -4.08 -4.41 31.48
C ALA A 216 -5.46 -4.80 30.93
N GLN A 217 -6.07 -3.93 30.13
CA GLN A 217 -7.35 -4.19 29.47
C GLN A 217 -7.25 -5.33 28.45
N LEU A 218 -6.15 -5.42 27.69
CA LEU A 218 -5.91 -6.52 26.75
C LEU A 218 -5.76 -7.86 27.48
N LYS A 219 -5.07 -7.92 28.62
CA LYS A 219 -4.97 -9.13 29.46
C LYS A 219 -6.33 -9.57 30.00
N GLU A 220 -7.15 -8.62 30.46
CA GLU A 220 -8.52 -8.91 30.93
C GLU A 220 -9.43 -9.41 29.79
N MET A 221 -9.34 -8.80 28.60
CA MET A 221 -10.05 -9.28 27.41
C MET A 221 -9.60 -10.69 27.00
N SER A 222 -8.30 -11.01 27.07
CA SER A 222 -7.79 -12.37 26.83
C SER A 222 -8.37 -13.41 27.80
N HIS A 223 -8.52 -13.09 29.08
CA HIS A 223 -9.15 -14.00 30.06
C HIS A 223 -10.62 -14.28 29.70
N LEU A 224 -11.39 -13.24 29.36
CA LEU A 224 -12.78 -13.36 28.94
C LEU A 224 -12.96 -14.13 27.61
N LEU A 225 -11.92 -14.18 26.77
CA LEU A 225 -11.90 -14.96 25.53
C LEU A 225 -11.53 -16.43 25.76
N GLN A 226 -10.65 -16.73 26.72
CA GLN A 226 -10.34 -18.09 27.15
C GLN A 226 -11.60 -18.79 27.72
N GLU A 227 -12.40 -18.09 28.52
CA GLU A 227 -13.71 -18.58 29.01
C GLU A 227 -14.74 -18.88 27.89
N LYS A 228 -14.47 -18.46 26.65
CA LYS A 228 -15.31 -18.71 25.46
C LYS A 228 -14.63 -19.61 24.43
N GLY A 229 -13.51 -20.25 24.77
CA GLY A 229 -12.79 -21.17 23.89
C GLY A 229 -12.04 -20.50 22.75
N VAL A 230 -11.70 -19.21 22.88
CA VAL A 230 -10.91 -18.47 21.88
C VAL A 230 -9.51 -18.23 22.44
N GLU A 231 -8.56 -19.08 22.05
CA GLU A 231 -7.16 -18.98 22.48
C GLU A 231 -6.45 -17.82 21.77
N ILE A 232 -6.26 -16.71 22.50
CA ILE A 232 -5.33 -15.62 22.14
C ILE A 232 -4.44 -15.35 23.35
N ALA A 233 -3.33 -16.07 23.43
CA ALA A 233 -2.40 -16.04 24.56
C ALA A 233 -1.55 -14.75 24.65
N VAL A 234 -1.39 -14.02 23.54
CA VAL A 234 -0.49 -12.85 23.45
C VAL A 234 -1.30 -11.56 23.28
N PRO A 235 -1.18 -10.57 24.20
CA PRO A 235 -1.91 -9.29 24.11
C PRO A 235 -1.69 -8.52 22.80
N ALA A 236 -0.49 -8.63 22.20
CA ALA A 236 -0.20 -8.02 20.89
C ALA A 236 -1.02 -8.64 19.74
N GLN A 237 -1.25 -9.96 19.77
CA GLN A 237 -2.10 -10.65 18.79
C GLN A 237 -3.57 -10.26 18.98
N LEU A 238 -4.03 -10.06 20.22
CA LEU A 238 -5.39 -9.56 20.48
C LEU A 238 -5.59 -8.13 19.93
N ARG A 239 -4.60 -7.25 20.12
CA ARG A 239 -4.64 -5.89 19.56
C ARG A 239 -4.73 -5.90 18.03
N GLU A 240 -4.00 -6.80 17.37
CA GLU A 240 -4.02 -6.92 15.91
C GLU A 240 -5.35 -7.53 15.41
N ALA A 241 -5.86 -8.56 16.09
CA ALA A 241 -7.18 -9.11 15.78
C ALA A 241 -8.30 -8.07 15.93
N LEU A 242 -8.24 -7.20 16.95
CA LEU A 242 -9.19 -6.09 17.10
C LEU A 242 -9.10 -5.08 15.95
N ARG A 243 -7.90 -4.76 15.45
CA ARG A 243 -7.71 -3.88 14.27
C ARG A 243 -8.28 -4.50 13.00
N GLN A 244 -8.04 -5.79 12.76
CA GLN A 244 -8.61 -6.52 11.62
C GLN A 244 -10.14 -6.49 11.67
N VAL A 245 -10.75 -6.70 12.83
CA VAL A 245 -12.21 -6.60 13.00
C VAL A 245 -12.70 -5.16 12.77
N ALA A 246 -11.95 -4.14 13.20
CA ALA A 246 -12.27 -2.74 12.91
C ALA A 246 -12.20 -2.43 11.41
N ALA A 247 -11.18 -2.90 10.69
CA ALA A 247 -11.05 -2.73 9.24
C ALA A 247 -12.24 -3.35 8.47
N ASN A 248 -12.63 -4.58 8.83
CA ASN A 248 -13.78 -5.26 8.24
C ASN A 248 -15.10 -4.48 8.50
N LEU A 249 -15.27 -3.93 9.71
CA LEU A 249 -16.42 -3.08 10.05
C LEU A 249 -16.40 -1.73 9.30
N HIS A 250 -15.22 -1.21 8.98
CA HIS A 250 -15.07 0.05 8.24
C HIS A 250 -15.51 -0.13 6.78
N GLN A 251 -15.04 -1.19 6.13
CA GLN A 251 -15.51 -1.59 4.79
C GLN A 251 -17.03 -1.80 4.77
N TYR A 252 -17.57 -2.48 5.79
CA TYR A 252 -19.01 -2.70 5.91
C TYR A 252 -19.81 -1.40 6.11
N GLU A 253 -19.35 -0.44 6.92
CA GLU A 253 -20.05 0.85 7.08
C GLU A 253 -20.07 1.64 5.76
N ILE A 254 -18.98 1.59 4.96
CA ILE A 254 -18.93 2.18 3.61
C ILE A 254 -19.97 1.52 2.69
N TRP A 255 -19.97 0.19 2.58
CA TRP A 255 -20.92 -0.54 1.71
C TRP A 255 -22.38 -0.28 2.09
N SER A 256 -22.69 -0.31 3.40
CA SER A 256 -24.06 -0.09 3.89
C SER A 256 -24.61 1.32 3.64
N ARG A 257 -23.73 2.30 3.43
CA ARG A 257 -24.10 3.70 3.11
C ARG A 257 -24.22 3.94 1.61
N ARG A 258 -23.43 3.25 0.78
CA ARG A 258 -23.40 3.45 -0.68
C ARG A 258 -24.49 2.66 -1.42
N GLY A 259 -24.98 1.54 -0.86
CA GLY A 259 -25.99 0.68 -1.53
C GLY A 259 -25.47 -0.12 -2.73
N ALA A 260 -24.25 0.17 -3.17
CA ALA A 260 -23.48 -0.46 -4.22
C ALA A 260 -21.96 -0.32 -3.88
N PRO A 261 -21.05 -1.09 -4.51
CA PRO A 261 -19.61 -0.87 -4.40
C PRO A 261 -19.20 0.53 -4.92
N PRO A 262 -17.96 0.99 -4.67
CA PRO A 262 -17.42 2.21 -5.28
C PRO A 262 -17.56 2.17 -6.82
N SER A 263 -18.26 3.16 -7.38
CA SER A 263 -18.35 3.38 -8.83
C SER A 263 -17.61 4.65 -9.19
N GLU A 264 -16.56 4.56 -9.99
CA GLU A 264 -15.82 5.73 -10.48
C GLU A 264 -16.58 6.42 -11.63
N PRO A 265 -16.60 7.78 -11.69
CA PRO A 265 -17.16 8.50 -12.83
C PRO A 265 -16.38 8.24 -14.13
N LEU A 266 -17.09 8.07 -15.25
CA LEU A 266 -16.48 7.81 -16.57
C LEU A 266 -15.76 9.03 -17.20
N GLU A 267 -15.89 10.22 -16.62
CA GLU A 267 -15.30 11.47 -17.10
C GLU A 267 -14.26 11.99 -16.09
N SER A 268 -12.99 12.09 -16.51
CA SER A 268 -11.92 12.70 -15.73
C SER A 268 -11.92 14.20 -15.95
N PHE A 269 -12.30 14.97 -14.93
CA PHE A 269 -12.17 16.43 -14.98
C PHE A 269 -10.70 16.83 -14.75
N ASP A 270 -10.05 17.43 -15.75
CA ASP A 270 -8.78 18.15 -15.51
C ASP A 270 -9.10 19.55 -14.98
N PRO A 271 -8.81 19.84 -13.70
CA PRO A 271 -9.16 21.11 -13.11
C PRO A 271 -8.22 22.27 -13.44
N ASP A 272 -7.00 22.00 -13.95
CA ASP A 272 -6.03 23.05 -14.28
C ASP A 272 -6.26 23.58 -15.72
N THR A 273 -6.85 22.77 -16.62
CA THR A 273 -7.27 23.20 -17.97
C THR A 273 -8.78 23.47 -18.10
N GLY A 274 -9.61 22.87 -17.24
CA GLY A 274 -11.07 22.98 -17.30
C GLY A 274 -11.70 22.19 -18.44
N ASP A 275 -10.92 21.36 -19.14
CA ASP A 275 -11.38 20.55 -20.25
C ASP A 275 -12.04 19.25 -19.75
N ARG A 276 -13.04 18.78 -20.49
CA ARG A 276 -13.65 17.47 -20.28
C ARG A 276 -13.11 16.52 -21.32
N SER A 277 -11.90 16.02 -21.06
CA SER A 277 -11.48 14.79 -21.71
C SER A 277 -12.46 13.67 -21.30
N PRO A 278 -12.85 12.78 -22.22
CA PRO A 278 -13.13 11.41 -21.81
C PRO A 278 -11.93 10.98 -20.98
N THR A 279 -12.14 10.30 -19.84
CA THR A 279 -11.01 9.62 -19.20
C THR A 279 -10.36 8.78 -20.29
N GLU A 280 -9.09 9.04 -20.61
CA GLU A 280 -8.32 8.02 -21.30
C GLU A 280 -8.41 6.82 -20.38
N VAL A 281 -9.16 5.80 -20.83
CA VAL A 281 -9.27 4.54 -20.12
C VAL A 281 -7.92 3.84 -20.31
N VAL A 282 -6.91 4.38 -19.61
CA VAL A 282 -5.89 3.58 -18.96
C VAL A 282 -6.71 2.57 -18.19
N ASP A 283 -6.76 1.37 -18.75
CA ASP A 283 -7.64 0.34 -18.27
C ASP A 283 -7.09 -0.14 -16.93
N GLU A 284 -7.56 0.47 -15.84
CA GLU A 284 -7.26 0.02 -14.48
C GLU A 284 -8.01 -1.30 -14.16
N ASN A 285 -8.89 -1.73 -15.08
CA ASN A 285 -9.38 -3.11 -15.19
C ASN A 285 -8.60 -3.97 -16.19
N SER A 286 -7.50 -3.48 -16.80
CA SER A 286 -6.45 -4.33 -17.37
C SER A 286 -5.66 -4.95 -16.22
N THR A 287 -6.30 -5.94 -15.61
CA THR A 287 -5.83 -6.81 -14.55
C THR A 287 -5.64 -6.16 -13.17
N ASN A 288 -6.72 -6.02 -12.37
CA ASN A 288 -6.60 -5.98 -10.89
C ASN A 288 -7.79 -6.49 -10.03
N ASP A 289 -8.85 -7.07 -10.62
CA ASP A 289 -9.76 -7.95 -9.85
C ASP A 289 -9.89 -9.30 -10.59
N LEU A 290 -10.29 -9.28 -11.88
CA LEU A 290 -10.01 -10.42 -12.78
C LEU A 290 -8.50 -10.69 -12.87
N GLY A 291 -7.69 -9.63 -12.82
CA GLY A 291 -6.24 -9.72 -12.84
C GLY A 291 -5.57 -10.21 -11.57
N GLU A 292 -6.11 -9.89 -10.38
CA GLU A 292 -5.62 -10.54 -9.16
C GLU A 292 -6.12 -11.98 -9.09
N LEU A 293 -7.31 -12.30 -9.62
CA LEU A 293 -7.73 -13.69 -9.79
C LEU A 293 -6.84 -14.45 -10.77
N GLU A 294 -6.53 -13.89 -11.94
CA GLU A 294 -5.67 -14.50 -12.97
C GLU A 294 -4.21 -14.57 -12.54
N ARG A 295 -3.67 -13.55 -11.86
CA ARG A 295 -2.32 -13.62 -11.28
C ARG A 295 -2.26 -14.61 -10.13
N THR A 296 -3.30 -14.68 -9.29
CA THR A 296 -3.39 -15.71 -8.23
C THR A 296 -3.52 -17.10 -8.85
N GLU A 297 -4.37 -17.29 -9.87
CA GLU A 297 -4.54 -18.56 -10.59
C GLU A 297 -3.25 -18.95 -11.33
N ILE A 298 -2.51 -17.99 -11.90
CA ILE A 298 -1.19 -18.25 -12.50
C ILE A 298 -0.15 -18.58 -11.42
N LEU A 299 -0.17 -17.92 -10.25
CA LEU A 299 0.74 -18.21 -9.13
C LEU A 299 0.44 -19.55 -8.46
N GLU A 300 -0.83 -19.89 -8.28
CA GLU A 300 -1.32 -21.20 -7.80
C GLU A 300 -0.96 -22.28 -8.83
N PHE A 301 -1.27 -22.06 -10.11
CA PHE A 301 -0.85 -22.95 -11.21
C PHE A 301 0.67 -23.12 -11.27
N LEU A 302 1.45 -22.06 -11.03
CA LEU A 302 2.91 -22.11 -10.95
C LEU A 302 3.38 -22.98 -9.77
N GLN A 303 2.81 -22.78 -8.58
CA GLN A 303 3.17 -23.55 -7.38
C GLN A 303 2.78 -25.03 -7.50
N GLU A 304 1.59 -25.32 -8.02
CA GLU A 304 1.12 -26.68 -8.30
C GLU A 304 1.96 -27.35 -9.40
N SER A 305 2.14 -26.67 -10.54
CA SER A 305 2.86 -27.21 -11.69
C SER A 305 4.36 -27.37 -11.44
N LEU A 306 4.98 -26.52 -10.63
CA LEU A 306 6.43 -26.59 -10.33
C LEU A 306 6.81 -27.97 -9.79
N ILE A 307 5.99 -28.53 -8.89
CA ILE A 307 6.27 -29.83 -8.27
C ILE A 307 6.06 -30.98 -9.28
N GLU A 308 5.04 -30.92 -10.14
CA GLU A 308 4.84 -31.93 -11.19
C GLU A 308 5.91 -31.87 -12.27
N ILE A 309 6.31 -30.66 -12.67
CA ILE A 309 7.31 -30.41 -13.72
C ILE A 309 8.70 -30.80 -13.21
N LEU A 310 9.01 -30.55 -11.94
CA LEU A 310 10.24 -31.04 -11.31
C LEU A 310 10.31 -32.58 -11.33
N ASP A 311 9.23 -33.28 -10.99
CA ASP A 311 9.18 -34.74 -11.04
C ASP A 311 9.35 -35.27 -12.49
N ARG A 312 8.68 -34.66 -13.48
CA ARG A 312 8.86 -35.01 -14.91
C ARG A 312 10.28 -34.71 -15.41
N SER A 313 10.89 -33.61 -14.95
CA SER A 313 12.27 -33.24 -15.28
C SER A 313 13.28 -34.19 -14.66
N ILE A 314 13.01 -34.71 -13.45
CA ILE A 314 13.79 -35.78 -12.81
C ILE A 314 13.68 -37.08 -13.61
N ASP A 315 12.45 -37.50 -13.97
CA ASP A 315 12.18 -38.69 -14.78
C ASP A 315 12.90 -38.66 -16.13
N GLN A 316 12.74 -37.55 -16.86
CA GLN A 316 13.38 -37.34 -18.15
C GLN A 316 14.91 -37.31 -18.02
N ALA A 317 15.47 -36.51 -17.11
CA ALA A 317 16.93 -36.39 -16.99
C ALA A 317 17.61 -37.70 -16.55
N LEU A 318 16.96 -38.49 -15.68
CA LEU A 318 17.45 -39.82 -15.31
C LEU A 318 17.37 -40.80 -16.49
N SER A 319 16.26 -40.80 -17.23
CA SER A 319 16.06 -41.65 -18.41
C SER A 319 17.08 -41.32 -19.51
N GLU A 320 17.29 -40.04 -19.81
CA GLU A 320 18.33 -39.56 -20.72
C GLU A 320 19.74 -39.96 -20.27
N GLN A 321 20.06 -39.82 -18.98
CA GLN A 321 21.36 -40.21 -18.44
C GLN A 321 21.59 -41.73 -18.53
N VAL A 322 20.57 -42.54 -18.25
CA VAL A 322 20.63 -44.00 -18.40
C VAL A 322 20.84 -44.36 -19.87
N ALA A 323 20.07 -43.80 -20.80
CA ALA A 323 20.21 -44.04 -22.23
C ALA A 323 21.60 -43.60 -22.77
N ALA A 324 22.08 -42.42 -22.38
CA ALA A 324 23.40 -41.92 -22.76
C ALA A 324 24.55 -42.79 -22.23
N MET A 325 24.37 -43.44 -21.08
CA MET A 325 25.34 -44.40 -20.53
C MET A 325 25.21 -45.79 -21.18
N GLN A 326 24.02 -46.21 -21.60
CA GLN A 326 23.79 -47.44 -22.38
C GLN A 326 24.47 -47.37 -23.76
N GLN A 327 24.42 -46.24 -24.46
CA GLN A 327 25.08 -46.09 -25.76
C GLN A 327 26.62 -46.14 -25.67
N ARG A 328 27.21 -45.88 -24.50
CA ARG A 328 28.65 -45.94 -24.28
C ARG A 328 29.08 -47.38 -23.99
N ARG A 329 29.70 -48.06 -24.96
CA ARG A 329 30.23 -49.45 -24.85
C ARG A 329 30.87 -49.83 -23.50
N LYS A 330 31.61 -48.91 -22.86
CA LYS A 330 32.29 -49.15 -21.57
C LYS A 330 31.37 -49.04 -20.33
N TYR A 331 30.28 -48.29 -20.42
CA TYR A 331 29.38 -48.00 -19.30
C TYR A 331 27.99 -48.66 -19.44
N ALA A 332 27.67 -49.23 -20.60
CA ALA A 332 26.45 -50.01 -20.83
C ALA A 332 26.13 -51.05 -19.72
N PRO A 333 27.05 -51.93 -19.27
CA PRO A 333 26.75 -52.88 -18.18
C PRO A 333 26.66 -52.23 -16.79
N LEU A 334 27.02 -50.95 -16.66
CA LEU A 334 26.92 -50.17 -15.43
C LEU A 334 25.70 -49.22 -15.42
N ALA A 335 25.00 -49.06 -16.55
CA ALA A 335 23.85 -48.17 -16.65
C ALA A 335 22.72 -48.59 -15.70
N ALA A 336 22.48 -49.90 -15.55
CA ALA A 336 21.53 -50.44 -14.56
C ALA A 336 21.88 -50.08 -13.10
N LYS A 337 23.13 -49.68 -12.80
CA LYS A 337 23.59 -49.28 -11.47
C LYS A 337 23.40 -47.77 -11.18
N ILE A 338 22.91 -46.99 -12.15
CA ILE A 338 22.70 -45.53 -12.00
C ILE A 338 21.60 -45.25 -10.97
N VAL A 339 20.40 -45.83 -11.14
CA VAL A 339 19.25 -45.64 -10.23
C VAL A 339 19.59 -46.11 -8.80
N PRO A 340 20.14 -47.33 -8.57
CA PRO A 340 20.65 -47.73 -7.26
C PRO A 340 21.71 -46.77 -6.68
N GLY A 341 22.64 -46.27 -7.50
CA GLY A 341 23.69 -45.36 -7.04
C GLY A 341 23.16 -43.99 -6.60
N PHE A 342 22.17 -43.45 -7.28
CA PHE A 342 21.48 -42.24 -6.82
C PHE A 342 20.65 -42.49 -5.56
N ARG A 343 19.99 -43.66 -5.44
CA ARG A 343 19.24 -44.06 -4.23
C ARG A 343 20.15 -44.14 -3.00
N LEU A 344 21.37 -44.67 -3.15
CA LEU A 344 22.39 -44.69 -2.10
C LEU A 344 22.89 -43.27 -1.75
N LEU A 345 23.13 -42.43 -2.76
CA LEU A 345 23.66 -41.08 -2.57
C LEU A 345 22.66 -40.15 -1.85
N TYR A 346 21.48 -39.94 -2.45
CA TYR A 346 20.51 -38.96 -1.96
C TYR A 346 19.72 -39.48 -0.75
N CYS A 347 19.31 -40.76 -0.75
CA CYS A 347 18.33 -41.26 0.21
C CYS A 347 18.95 -42.00 1.40
N GLN A 348 20.21 -42.42 1.28
CA GLN A 348 20.97 -43.06 2.35
C GLN A 348 22.22 -42.25 2.76
N GLY A 349 22.45 -41.08 2.15
CA GLY A 349 23.57 -40.18 2.46
C GLY A 349 24.96 -40.79 2.24
N LYS A 350 25.07 -41.82 1.39
CA LYS A 350 26.31 -42.58 1.21
C LYS A 350 27.36 -41.81 0.42
N SER A 351 28.59 -41.85 0.90
CA SER A 351 29.74 -41.29 0.18
C SER A 351 30.01 -42.05 -1.13
N GLN A 352 30.59 -41.38 -2.12
CA GLN A 352 30.94 -42.02 -3.40
C GLN A 352 31.92 -43.21 -3.23
N SER A 353 32.72 -43.22 -2.16
CA SER A 353 33.56 -44.36 -1.77
C SER A 353 32.76 -45.55 -1.27
N GLU A 354 31.77 -45.34 -0.40
CA GLU A 354 30.87 -46.42 0.06
C GLU A 354 30.03 -46.96 -1.10
N ILE A 355 29.53 -46.09 -1.98
CA ILE A 355 28.79 -46.47 -3.19
C ILE A 355 29.63 -47.35 -4.12
N ALA A 356 30.94 -47.06 -4.25
CA ALA A 356 31.84 -47.88 -5.05
C ALA A 356 31.92 -49.32 -4.51
N SER A 357 32.08 -49.47 -3.18
CA SER A 357 32.09 -50.77 -2.52
C SER A 357 30.74 -51.51 -2.65
N LEU A 358 29.62 -50.83 -2.40
CA LEU A 358 28.28 -51.42 -2.42
C LEU A 358 27.83 -51.87 -3.82
N LEU A 359 28.24 -51.16 -4.88
CA LEU A 359 27.87 -51.47 -6.26
C LEU A 359 28.93 -52.28 -7.02
N GLY A 360 30.00 -52.73 -6.35
CA GLY A 360 31.09 -53.49 -6.97
C GLY A 360 31.81 -52.73 -8.09
N MET A 361 32.17 -51.47 -7.83
CA MET A 361 32.96 -50.60 -8.72
C MET A 361 34.40 -50.48 -8.21
N THR A 362 35.35 -50.25 -9.12
CA THR A 362 36.78 -50.33 -8.79
C THR A 362 37.34 -49.10 -8.07
N ASN A 363 36.71 -47.93 -8.22
CA ASN A 363 37.11 -46.72 -7.51
C ASN A 363 36.00 -45.64 -7.48
N GLN A 364 36.17 -44.67 -6.58
CA GLN A 364 35.31 -43.49 -6.47
C GLN A 364 35.18 -42.72 -7.81
N THR A 365 36.26 -42.65 -8.60
CA THR A 365 36.29 -41.96 -9.89
C THR A 365 35.32 -42.59 -10.90
N GLN A 366 35.10 -43.91 -10.84
CA GLN A 366 34.12 -44.62 -11.66
C GLN A 366 32.69 -44.24 -11.26
N VAL A 367 32.40 -44.16 -9.95
CA VAL A 367 31.11 -43.70 -9.43
C VAL A 367 30.83 -42.26 -9.86
N SER A 368 31.80 -41.36 -9.70
CA SER A 368 31.67 -39.95 -10.10
C SER A 368 31.42 -39.79 -11.61
N ARG A 369 32.10 -40.58 -12.45
CA ARG A 369 31.92 -40.60 -13.91
C ARG A 369 30.60 -41.24 -14.37
N LEU A 370 30.01 -42.14 -13.58
CA LEU A 370 28.73 -42.80 -13.87
C LEU A 370 27.55 -41.93 -13.42
N LEU A 371 27.56 -41.50 -12.16
CA LEU A 371 26.47 -40.71 -11.57
C LEU A 371 26.47 -39.25 -12.04
N GLN A 372 27.63 -38.68 -12.39
CA GLN A 372 27.74 -37.31 -12.94
C GLN A 372 26.84 -36.29 -12.22
N VAL A 373 26.86 -36.29 -10.89
CA VAL A 373 25.80 -35.67 -10.05
C VAL A 373 25.50 -34.21 -10.42
N LYS A 374 26.53 -33.42 -10.76
CA LYS A 374 26.39 -32.03 -11.23
C LYS A 374 25.76 -31.89 -12.62
N ALA A 375 26.02 -32.86 -13.52
CA ALA A 375 25.41 -32.88 -14.84
C ALA A 375 23.91 -33.24 -14.75
N LEU A 376 23.54 -34.21 -13.91
CA LEU A 376 22.12 -34.49 -13.63
C LEU A 376 21.44 -33.24 -13.05
N PHE A 377 22.02 -32.65 -11.99
CA PHE A 377 21.49 -31.46 -11.34
C PHE A 377 21.24 -30.31 -12.33
N ASN A 378 22.24 -29.99 -13.17
CA ASN A 378 22.10 -28.96 -14.18
C ASN A 378 21.06 -29.31 -15.25
N ASN A 379 20.96 -30.57 -15.69
CA ASN A 379 19.97 -31.00 -16.69
C ASN A 379 18.55 -30.93 -16.13
N VAL A 380 18.33 -31.36 -14.87
CA VAL A 380 17.04 -31.23 -14.21
C VAL A 380 16.67 -29.76 -14.04
N ARG A 381 17.62 -28.87 -13.68
CA ARG A 381 17.38 -27.42 -13.61
C ARG A 381 16.92 -26.86 -14.95
N SER A 382 17.66 -27.10 -16.04
CA SER A 382 17.28 -26.59 -17.37
C SER A 382 15.94 -27.15 -17.83
N LEU A 383 15.71 -28.45 -17.72
CA LEU A 383 14.43 -29.07 -18.08
C LEU A 383 13.25 -28.51 -17.25
N THR A 384 13.46 -28.25 -15.95
CA THR A 384 12.42 -27.66 -15.09
C THR A 384 12.06 -26.25 -15.55
N VAL A 385 13.06 -25.42 -15.88
CA VAL A 385 12.88 -24.06 -16.40
C VAL A 385 12.17 -24.08 -17.76
N ASP A 386 12.65 -24.89 -18.71
CA ASP A 386 12.10 -25.00 -20.06
C ASP A 386 10.64 -25.51 -20.05
N GLN A 387 10.37 -26.57 -19.29
CA GLN A 387 9.02 -27.14 -19.18
C GLN A 387 8.05 -26.20 -18.45
N LEU A 388 8.50 -25.48 -17.42
CA LEU A 388 7.68 -24.49 -16.73
C LEU A 388 7.36 -23.28 -17.63
N PHE A 389 8.35 -22.79 -18.40
CA PHE A 389 8.13 -21.75 -19.40
C PHE A 389 7.11 -22.15 -20.47
N LEU A 390 7.19 -23.40 -20.97
CA LEU A 390 6.21 -23.95 -21.92
C LEU A 390 4.81 -24.10 -21.30
N ALA A 391 4.72 -24.54 -20.04
CA ALA A 391 3.45 -24.67 -19.31
C ALA A 391 2.76 -23.32 -19.11
N ILE A 392 3.51 -22.29 -18.69
CA ILE A 392 3.02 -20.91 -18.55
C ILE A 392 2.59 -20.36 -19.90
N SER A 393 3.41 -20.51 -20.94
CA SER A 393 3.09 -20.02 -22.30
C SER A 393 1.79 -20.62 -22.83
N LYS A 394 1.56 -21.91 -22.57
CA LYS A 394 0.30 -22.59 -22.91
C LYS A 394 -0.89 -22.10 -22.08
N LYS A 395 -0.70 -21.81 -20.79
CA LYS A 395 -1.73 -21.25 -19.90
C LYS A 395 -2.12 -19.82 -20.33
N ILE A 396 -1.14 -18.96 -20.63
CA ILE A 396 -1.34 -17.59 -21.15
C ILE A 396 -2.08 -17.61 -22.50
N GLN A 397 -1.70 -18.50 -23.41
CA GLN A 397 -2.41 -18.70 -24.69
C GLN A 397 -3.87 -19.16 -24.48
N GLY A 398 -4.11 -20.04 -23.51
CA GLY A 398 -5.46 -20.51 -23.14
C GLY A 398 -6.35 -19.44 -22.53
N LEU A 399 -5.77 -18.40 -21.93
CA LEU A 399 -6.47 -17.24 -21.35
C LEU A 399 -6.72 -16.10 -22.36
N GLY A 400 -6.31 -16.26 -23.63
CA GLY A 400 -6.50 -15.24 -24.67
C GLY A 400 -5.55 -14.04 -24.59
N LEU A 401 -4.56 -14.06 -23.68
CA LEU A 401 -3.57 -12.99 -23.43
C LEU A 401 -2.45 -12.94 -24.50
N ALA A 402 -2.77 -13.25 -25.75
CA ALA A 402 -1.80 -13.53 -26.81
C ALA A 402 -0.99 -12.31 -27.29
N ASP A 403 -1.47 -11.08 -27.05
CA ASP A 403 -0.84 -9.84 -27.52
C ASP A 403 0.40 -9.41 -26.71
N ILE A 404 0.67 -10.03 -25.54
CA ILE A 404 1.68 -9.52 -24.58
C ILE A 404 3.14 -9.73 -25.06
N SER A 405 3.41 -10.64 -26.01
CA SER A 405 4.80 -11.07 -26.25
C SER A 405 5.17 -11.44 -27.69
N THR A 406 5.49 -10.43 -28.50
CA THR A 406 6.30 -10.59 -29.74
C THR A 406 7.64 -9.84 -29.71
N GLN A 407 7.95 -9.09 -28.65
CA GLN A 407 9.27 -8.46 -28.47
C GLN A 407 10.27 -9.43 -27.81
N PRO A 408 11.44 -9.71 -28.42
CA PRO A 408 12.39 -10.71 -27.92
C PRO A 408 13.00 -10.36 -26.55
N ASP A 409 13.15 -9.06 -26.25
CA ASP A 409 13.70 -8.60 -24.96
C ASP A 409 12.78 -8.96 -23.78
N ASN A 410 11.46 -8.92 -23.97
CA ASN A 410 10.50 -9.31 -22.94
C ASN A 410 10.53 -10.81 -22.66
N LEU A 411 10.71 -11.65 -23.68
CA LEU A 411 10.88 -13.11 -23.51
C LEU A 411 12.14 -13.44 -22.70
N SER A 412 13.25 -12.76 -22.98
CA SER A 412 14.50 -12.90 -22.23
C SER A 412 14.31 -12.53 -20.74
N ASN A 413 13.63 -11.42 -20.47
CA ASN A 413 13.33 -10.98 -19.10
C ASN A 413 12.42 -11.97 -18.34
N ILE A 414 11.38 -12.51 -18.99
CA ILE A 414 10.49 -13.52 -18.39
C ILE A 414 11.27 -14.80 -18.05
N MET A 415 12.14 -15.26 -18.96
CA MET A 415 12.96 -16.45 -18.73
C MET A 415 13.95 -16.27 -17.56
N GLN A 416 14.59 -15.10 -17.45
CA GLN A 416 15.47 -14.77 -16.32
C GLN A 416 14.72 -14.70 -14.98
N LEU A 417 13.51 -14.12 -14.96
CA LEU A 417 12.66 -14.10 -13.75
C LEU A 417 12.23 -15.52 -13.34
N LEU A 418 11.93 -16.37 -14.31
CA LEU A 418 11.55 -17.76 -14.09
C LEU A 418 12.73 -18.61 -13.59
N GLU A 419 13.93 -18.44 -14.15
CA GLU A 419 15.16 -19.04 -13.62
C GLU A 419 15.39 -18.63 -12.16
N ALA A 420 15.28 -17.34 -11.84
CA ALA A 420 15.47 -16.84 -10.47
C ALA A 420 14.42 -17.40 -9.48
N PHE A 421 13.17 -17.58 -9.92
CA PHE A 421 12.11 -18.21 -9.14
C PHE A 421 12.40 -19.70 -8.89
N VAL A 422 12.69 -20.46 -9.95
CA VAL A 422 12.97 -21.91 -9.86
C VAL A 422 14.24 -22.18 -9.04
N ASP A 423 15.27 -21.35 -9.17
CA ASP A 423 16.47 -21.44 -8.35
C ASP A 423 16.17 -21.20 -6.86
N ARG A 424 15.44 -20.13 -6.54
CA ARG A 424 15.09 -19.79 -5.16
C ARG A 424 14.28 -20.89 -4.47
N GLU A 425 13.25 -21.42 -5.14
CA GLU A 425 12.31 -22.36 -4.52
C GLU A 425 12.80 -23.82 -4.51
N VAL A 426 13.73 -24.21 -5.40
CA VAL A 426 14.14 -25.62 -5.56
C VAL A 426 15.65 -25.84 -5.50
N PHE A 427 16.45 -25.06 -6.25
CA PHE A 427 17.85 -25.43 -6.53
C PHE A 427 18.89 -24.72 -5.66
N GLN A 428 18.59 -23.61 -5.01
CA GLN A 428 19.54 -22.84 -4.19
C GLN A 428 20.02 -23.64 -2.98
N GLU A 429 19.11 -24.26 -2.22
CA GLU A 429 19.45 -25.13 -1.09
C GLU A 429 20.19 -26.39 -1.58
N ALA A 430 19.70 -27.00 -2.66
CA ALA A 430 20.28 -28.21 -3.23
C ALA A 430 21.71 -28.00 -3.76
N ALA A 431 22.01 -26.83 -4.34
CA ALA A 431 23.36 -26.44 -4.72
C ALA A 431 24.26 -26.33 -3.47
N ALA A 432 23.80 -25.67 -2.40
CA ALA A 432 24.54 -25.57 -1.15
C ALA A 432 24.81 -26.95 -0.52
N GLU A 433 23.86 -27.88 -0.58
CA GLU A 433 24.04 -29.27 -0.17
C GLU A 433 25.11 -29.98 -1.03
N LEU A 434 25.04 -29.88 -2.36
CA LEU A 434 26.03 -30.48 -3.26
C LEU A 434 27.45 -29.94 -3.07
N HIS A 435 27.60 -28.70 -2.58
CA HIS A 435 28.90 -28.10 -2.25
C HIS A 435 29.42 -28.47 -0.86
N THR A 436 28.54 -28.83 0.09
CA THR A 436 28.90 -29.08 1.50
C THR A 436 28.84 -30.55 1.94
N ALA A 437 28.20 -31.41 1.15
CA ALA A 437 27.96 -32.82 1.49
C ALA A 437 29.24 -33.67 1.50
N LYS A 438 29.87 -33.78 2.68
CA LYS A 438 30.80 -34.87 3.00
C LYS A 438 30.13 -36.07 3.68
N THR A 439 29.12 -35.86 4.53
CA THR A 439 28.42 -36.92 5.31
C THR A 439 27.10 -36.41 5.95
N LYS A 440 26.21 -35.77 5.19
CA LYS A 440 24.89 -35.33 5.70
C LYS A 440 23.75 -35.75 4.78
N ALA A 441 22.58 -36.03 5.38
CA ALA A 441 21.35 -36.22 4.62
C ALA A 441 21.00 -34.95 3.85
N MET A 442 20.59 -35.10 2.60
CA MET A 442 20.16 -34.02 1.73
C MET A 442 18.65 -33.83 1.92
N ASN A 443 18.26 -32.66 2.41
CA ASN A 443 16.90 -32.31 2.80
C ASN A 443 16.26 -31.26 1.88
N SER A 444 17.00 -30.68 0.93
CA SER A 444 16.45 -29.77 -0.09
C SER A 444 15.26 -30.36 -0.85
N VAL A 445 14.37 -29.50 -1.35
CA VAL A 445 13.17 -29.91 -2.12
C VAL A 445 13.54 -30.86 -3.26
N TYR A 446 14.57 -30.51 -4.05
CA TYR A 446 15.12 -31.35 -5.11
C TYR A 446 15.54 -32.74 -4.60
N ALA A 447 16.32 -32.82 -3.52
CA ALA A 447 16.77 -34.11 -2.96
C ALA A 447 15.59 -34.97 -2.46
N GLN A 448 14.60 -34.35 -1.81
CA GLN A 448 13.40 -35.06 -1.37
C GLN A 448 12.56 -35.61 -2.54
N ARG A 449 12.32 -34.81 -3.59
CA ARG A 449 11.57 -35.26 -4.78
C ARG A 449 12.32 -36.38 -5.50
N LEU A 450 13.61 -36.20 -5.74
CA LEU A 450 14.49 -37.20 -6.33
C LEU A 450 14.45 -38.52 -5.53
N CYS A 451 14.45 -38.45 -4.20
CA CYS A 451 14.32 -39.65 -3.37
C CYS A 451 12.95 -40.32 -3.42
N ARG A 452 11.85 -39.56 -3.44
CA ARG A 452 10.49 -40.14 -3.62
C ARG A 452 10.40 -40.85 -4.96
N TYR A 453 10.88 -40.23 -6.04
CA TYR A 453 10.96 -40.82 -7.36
C TYR A 453 11.80 -42.12 -7.35
N LEU A 454 13.03 -42.09 -6.81
CA LEU A 454 13.92 -43.25 -6.73
C LEU A 454 13.43 -44.38 -5.81
N GLN A 455 12.50 -44.10 -4.89
CA GLN A 455 11.80 -45.09 -4.06
C GLN A 455 10.57 -45.68 -4.76
N GLY A 456 9.85 -44.87 -5.55
CA GLY A 456 8.72 -45.32 -6.37
C GLY A 456 9.13 -46.06 -7.65
N TYR A 457 10.37 -45.87 -8.11
CA TYR A 457 10.94 -46.55 -9.28
C TYR A 457 11.05 -48.06 -9.03
N LYS A 458 10.10 -48.82 -9.59
CA LYS A 458 10.15 -50.28 -9.67
C LYS A 458 11.26 -50.70 -10.63
N GLU A 459 11.96 -51.76 -10.26
CA GLU A 459 13.03 -52.40 -11.03
C GLU A 459 12.52 -53.11 -12.29
#